data_AF-A0A2T2S5D0-F1
#
_entry.id   AF-A0A2T2S5D0-F1
#
_cell.length_a   1.000
_cell.length_b   1.000
_cell.length_c   1.000
_cell.angle_alpha   90.00
_cell.angle_beta   90.00
_cell.angle_gamma   90.00
#
_symmetry.space_group_name_H-M   'P 1'
#
loop_
_entity.id
_entity.type
_entity.pdbx_description
1 polymer ?
#
loop_
_entity_poly.entity_id
_entity_poly.type
_entity_poly.pdbx_seq_one_letter_code
_entity_poly.pdbx_strand_id
1 'polypeptide(L)'
;MLADDTLDELKDAVRACNEARGALVKALNAADAHDDDPGSDASVLEPVGVALTDWRDAQQRFMAAVDASGVPDPATAALLLKTNHGVDPDRCRDARCGIPGTDVEGADQPFPLDLSGAQGMVLTQAATRYLG
;
A
#
# COMPACT_ATOMS: atom_id res chain seq x y z
N MET A 1 -5.71 22.28 -13.77
CA MET A 1 -4.93 22.68 -12.58
C MET A 1 -5.67 22.07 -11.40
N LEU A 2 -5.00 21.27 -10.57
CA LEU A 2 -5.63 20.65 -9.40
C LEU A 2 -6.07 21.75 -8.43
N ALA A 3 -7.24 21.62 -7.81
CA ALA A 3 -7.60 22.48 -6.68
C ALA A 3 -6.61 22.21 -5.53
N ASP A 4 -6.24 23.25 -4.77
CA ASP A 4 -5.24 23.14 -3.70
C ASP A 4 -5.64 22.09 -2.65
N ASP A 5 -6.91 22.03 -2.28
CA ASP A 5 -7.43 21.03 -1.33
C ASP A 5 -7.26 19.59 -1.86
N THR A 6 -7.58 19.35 -3.13
CA THR A 6 -7.42 18.03 -3.76
C THR A 6 -5.95 17.67 -3.94
N LEU A 7 -5.10 18.66 -4.21
CA LEU A 7 -3.66 18.47 -4.30
C LEU A 7 -3.08 18.04 -2.94
N ASP A 8 -3.50 18.67 -1.85
CA ASP A 8 -3.00 18.32 -0.52
C ASP A 8 -3.53 16.95 -0.06
N GLU A 9 -4.78 16.61 -0.37
CA GLU A 9 -5.31 15.25 -0.18
C GLU A 9 -4.52 14.19 -0.96
N LEU A 10 -4.18 14.47 -2.23
CA LEU A 10 -3.35 13.58 -3.04
C LEU A 10 -1.95 13.39 -2.44
N LYS A 11 -1.31 14.47 -1.97
CA LYS A 11 0.01 14.39 -1.32
C LYS A 11 -0.05 13.58 -0.03
N ASP A 12 -1.07 13.83 0.79
CA ASP A 12 -1.26 13.14 2.06
C ASP A 12 -1.54 11.65 1.86
N ALA A 13 -2.36 11.30 0.86
CA ALA A 13 -2.60 9.91 0.50
C ALA A 13 -1.32 9.20 0.01
N VAL A 14 -0.51 9.86 -0.83
CA VAL A 14 0.79 9.32 -1.27
C VAL A 14 1.76 9.16 -0.10
N ARG A 15 1.80 10.13 0.82
CA ARG A 15 2.62 10.01 2.04
C ARG A 15 2.19 8.81 2.88
N ALA A 16 0.89 8.66 3.13
CA ALA A 16 0.34 7.54 3.89
C ALA A 16 0.64 6.18 3.22
N CYS A 17 0.53 6.08 1.88
CA CYS A 17 0.95 4.89 1.14
C CYS A 17 2.42 4.54 1.36
N ASN A 18 3.31 5.53 1.30
CA ASN A 18 4.75 5.32 1.50
C ASN A 18 5.09 4.93 2.94
N GLU A 19 4.42 5.53 3.93
CA GLU A 19 4.56 5.21 5.35
C GLU A 19 4.07 3.79 5.66
N ALA A 20 2.87 3.43 5.20
CA ALA A 20 2.29 2.10 5.38
C ALA A 20 3.16 1.02 4.73
N ARG A 21 3.69 1.27 3.53
CA ARG A 21 4.66 0.35 2.90
C ARG A 21 5.95 0.22 3.71
N GLY A 22 6.49 1.33 4.22
CA GLY A 22 7.67 1.32 5.07
C GLY A 22 7.44 0.51 6.35
N ALA A 23 6.25 0.63 6.95
CA ALA A 23 5.83 -0.17 8.09
C ALA A 23 5.70 -1.65 7.73
N LEU A 24 5.11 -1.98 6.57
CA LEU A 24 4.97 -3.34 6.09
C LEU A 24 6.32 -4.03 5.90
N VAL A 25 7.28 -3.37 5.24
CA VAL A 25 8.64 -3.91 5.06
C VAL A 25 9.34 -4.12 6.40
N LYS A 26 9.20 -3.18 7.34
CA LYS A 26 9.76 -3.33 8.69
C LYS A 26 9.14 -4.51 9.44
N ALA A 27 7.82 -4.66 9.35
CA ALA A 27 7.09 -5.75 9.99
C ALA A 27 7.48 -7.11 9.40
N LEU A 28 7.59 -7.22 8.07
CA LEU A 28 8.02 -8.45 7.40
C LEU A 28 9.48 -8.81 7.72
N ASN A 29 10.38 -7.83 7.77
CA ASN A 29 11.76 -8.07 8.19
C ASN A 29 11.86 -8.48 9.66
N ALA A 30 11.01 -7.91 10.54
CA ALA A 30 10.93 -8.31 11.94
C ALA A 30 10.38 -9.75 12.09
N ALA A 31 9.41 -10.11 11.26
CA ALA A 31 8.85 -11.46 11.20
C ALA A 31 9.87 -12.49 10.71
N ASP A 32 10.71 -12.14 9.73
CA ASP A 32 11.76 -13.02 9.21
C ASP A 32 12.91 -13.23 10.22
N ALA A 33 13.17 -12.23 11.07
CA ALA A 33 14.12 -12.32 12.17
C ALA A 33 13.56 -13.01 13.42
N HIS A 34 12.31 -13.48 13.38
CA HIS A 34 11.66 -14.17 14.49
C HIS A 34 12.02 -15.67 14.44
N ASP A 35 12.60 -16.19 15.53
CA ASP A 35 13.14 -17.56 15.59
C ASP A 35 12.03 -18.66 15.64
N ASP A 36 10.81 -18.32 16.04
CA ASP A 36 9.62 -19.21 16.12
C ASP A 36 8.71 -19.10 14.89
N ASP A 37 7.66 -19.93 14.78
CA ASP A 37 6.66 -19.89 13.68
C ASP A 37 5.94 -18.53 13.60
N PRO A 38 6.43 -17.58 12.76
CA PRO A 38 5.96 -16.20 12.77
C PRO A 38 4.58 -16.07 12.13
N GLY A 39 4.16 -17.11 11.40
CA GLY A 39 2.84 -17.19 10.79
C GLY A 39 1.73 -17.37 11.82
N SER A 40 2.02 -17.93 13.00
CA SER A 40 1.01 -18.19 14.03
C SER A 40 1.03 -17.19 15.19
N ASP A 41 2.07 -16.34 15.28
CA ASP A 41 2.22 -15.36 16.36
C ASP A 41 1.46 -14.07 16.04
N ALA A 42 0.43 -13.77 16.85
CA ALA A 42 -0.37 -12.56 16.72
C ALA A 42 0.47 -11.26 16.85
N SER A 43 1.53 -11.28 17.67
CA SER A 43 2.43 -10.13 17.84
C SER A 43 3.28 -9.85 16.60
N VAL A 44 3.44 -10.85 15.73
CA VAL A 44 4.12 -10.73 14.42
C VAL A 44 3.11 -10.41 13.31
N LEU A 45 1.93 -11.04 13.34
CA LEU A 45 0.88 -10.82 12.34
C LEU A 45 0.18 -9.46 12.44
N GLU A 46 -0.01 -8.92 13.64
CA GLU A 46 -0.74 -7.66 13.86
C GLU A 46 -0.06 -6.46 13.18
N PRO A 47 1.26 -6.21 13.34
CA PRO A 47 1.94 -5.13 12.63
C PRO A 47 1.85 -5.23 11.11
N VAL A 48 1.90 -6.47 10.58
CA VAL A 48 1.75 -6.73 9.13
C VAL A 48 0.32 -6.41 8.69
N GLY A 49 -0.68 -6.87 9.44
CA GLY A 49 -2.10 -6.61 9.16
C GLY A 49 -2.48 -5.13 9.22
N VAL A 50 -1.97 -4.40 10.21
CA VAL A 50 -2.16 -2.94 10.34
C VAL A 50 -1.55 -2.23 9.14
N ALA A 51 -0.28 -2.54 8.81
CA ALA A 51 0.38 -1.90 7.68
C ALA A 51 -0.31 -2.20 6.34
N LEU A 52 -0.86 -3.40 6.17
CA LEU A 52 -1.68 -3.77 5.01
C LEU A 52 -2.98 -2.96 4.93
N THR A 53 -3.68 -2.82 6.05
CA THR A 53 -4.94 -2.06 6.15
C THR A 53 -4.70 -0.58 5.86
N ASP A 54 -3.68 0.00 6.49
CA ASP A 54 -3.29 1.39 6.28
C ASP A 54 -2.90 1.65 4.82
N TRP A 55 -2.20 0.70 4.19
CA TRP A 55 -1.83 0.82 2.78
C TRP A 55 -3.05 0.78 1.87
N ARG A 56 -3.98 -0.15 2.08
CA ARG A 56 -5.25 -0.23 1.34
C ARG A 56 -6.06 1.06 1.50
N ASP A 57 -6.20 1.56 2.72
CA ASP A 57 -7.00 2.74 3.00
C ASP A 57 -6.36 4.01 2.40
N ALA A 58 -5.03 4.12 2.42
CA ALA A 58 -4.30 5.19 1.75
C ALA A 58 -4.47 5.15 0.21
N GLN A 59 -4.44 3.96 -0.38
CA GLN A 59 -4.71 3.76 -1.81
C GLN A 59 -6.14 4.17 -2.18
N GLN A 60 -7.13 3.78 -1.38
CA GLN A 60 -8.53 4.18 -1.59
C GLN A 60 -8.70 5.69 -1.52
N ARG A 61 -8.05 6.35 -0.55
CA ARG A 61 -8.03 7.83 -0.46
C ARG A 61 -7.38 8.47 -1.67
N PHE A 62 -6.27 7.92 -2.15
CA PHE A 62 -5.63 8.41 -3.38
C PHE A 62 -6.58 8.31 -4.58
N MET A 63 -7.23 7.16 -4.77
CA MET A 63 -8.18 6.97 -5.88
C MET A 63 -9.40 7.91 -5.78
N ALA A 64 -9.93 8.13 -4.58
CA ALA A 64 -11.01 9.07 -4.35
C ALA A 64 -10.58 10.52 -4.67
N ALA A 65 -9.37 10.91 -4.27
CA ALA A 65 -8.82 12.23 -4.57
C ALA A 65 -8.53 12.40 -6.07
N VAL A 66 -8.09 11.34 -6.76
CA VAL A 66 -7.94 11.31 -8.23
C VAL A 66 -9.30 11.54 -8.90
N ASP A 67 -10.34 10.82 -8.49
CA ASP A 67 -11.70 10.98 -9.04
C ASP A 67 -12.24 12.41 -8.80
N ALA A 68 -12.08 12.93 -7.59
CA ALA A 68 -12.46 14.30 -7.23
C ALA A 68 -11.69 15.37 -8.01
N SER A 69 -10.46 15.08 -8.42
CA SER A 69 -9.61 16.02 -9.16
C SER A 69 -10.02 16.22 -10.63
N GLY A 70 -10.87 15.35 -11.17
CA GLY A 70 -11.30 15.39 -12.58
C GLY A 70 -10.17 15.07 -13.58
N VAL A 71 -9.04 14.54 -13.12
CA VAL A 71 -7.99 14.02 -14.00
C VAL A 71 -8.44 12.70 -14.64
N PRO A 72 -8.02 12.43 -15.89
CA PRO A 72 -8.57 11.31 -16.67
C PRO A 72 -8.23 9.94 -16.10
N ASP A 73 -7.11 9.82 -15.38
CA ASP A 73 -6.64 8.56 -14.83
C ASP A 73 -5.59 8.77 -13.70
N PRO A 74 -5.37 7.76 -12.83
CA PRO A 74 -4.39 7.83 -11.76
C PRO A 74 -2.93 8.02 -12.24
N ALA A 75 -2.58 7.59 -13.47
CA ALA A 75 -1.25 7.79 -14.03
C ALA A 75 -1.03 9.26 -14.41
N THR A 76 -2.06 9.93 -14.92
CA THR A 76 -2.05 11.38 -15.17
C THR A 76 -1.93 12.16 -13.85
N ALA A 77 -2.71 11.81 -12.83
CA ALA A 77 -2.58 12.41 -11.49
C ALA A 77 -1.15 12.24 -10.93
N ALA A 78 -0.63 11.02 -11.07
CA ALA A 78 0.70 10.67 -10.63
C ALA A 78 1.79 11.48 -11.34
N LEU A 79 1.70 11.60 -12.66
CA LEU A 79 2.62 12.39 -13.45
C LEU A 79 2.59 13.86 -13.02
N LEU A 80 1.40 14.43 -12.76
CA LEU A 80 1.26 15.82 -12.30
C LEU A 80 1.88 16.04 -10.92
N LEU A 81 1.69 15.11 -9.98
CA LEU A 81 2.32 15.16 -8.65
C LEU A 81 3.84 15.10 -8.74
N LYS A 82 4.37 14.21 -9.59
CA LYS A 82 5.81 14.03 -9.79
C LYS A 82 6.46 15.23 -10.47
N THR A 83 5.85 15.72 -11.55
CA THR A 83 6.40 16.81 -12.37
C THR A 83 6.25 18.18 -11.73
N ASN A 84 5.12 18.46 -11.06
CA ASN A 84 4.83 19.79 -10.53
C ASN A 84 5.10 19.93 -9.02
N HIS A 85 5.14 18.82 -8.27
CA HIS A 85 5.23 18.86 -6.80
C HIS A 85 6.32 17.96 -6.21
N GLY A 86 7.08 17.24 -7.05
CA GLY A 86 8.20 16.40 -6.60
C GLY A 86 7.79 15.21 -5.72
N VAL A 87 6.50 14.87 -5.71
CA VAL A 87 5.97 13.72 -4.98
C VAL A 87 6.10 12.49 -5.86
N ASP A 88 6.50 11.35 -5.32
CA ASP A 88 6.60 10.09 -6.07
C ASP A 88 5.36 9.20 -5.76
N PRO A 89 4.30 9.31 -6.57
CA PRO A 89 3.05 8.58 -6.40
C PRO A 89 3.08 7.20 -7.06
N ASP A 90 4.16 6.82 -7.76
CA ASP A 90 4.27 5.51 -8.44
C ASP A 90 3.86 4.38 -7.47
N ARG A 91 4.29 4.47 -6.21
CA ARG A 91 4.01 3.46 -5.17
C ARG A 91 2.58 3.47 -4.59
N CYS A 92 1.83 4.56 -4.77
CA CYS A 92 0.44 4.69 -4.30
C CYS A 92 -0.58 4.50 -5.43
N ARG A 93 -0.18 4.89 -6.67
CA ARG A 93 -0.85 4.56 -7.93
C ARG A 93 -0.96 3.05 -8.12
N ASP A 94 0.03 2.31 -7.63
CA ASP A 94 0.00 0.86 -7.58
C ASP A 94 -0.99 0.31 -6.53
N ALA A 95 -2.16 0.95 -6.39
CA ALA A 95 -3.38 0.47 -5.74
C ALA A 95 -3.90 -0.88 -6.27
N ARG A 96 -3.12 -1.47 -7.18
CA ARG A 96 -3.33 -2.62 -8.03
C ARG A 96 -2.18 -3.62 -7.92
N CYS A 97 -1.29 -3.45 -6.93
CA CYS A 97 -0.43 -4.54 -6.50
C CYS A 97 -1.31 -5.57 -5.84
N GLY A 98 -1.52 -6.72 -6.48
CA GLY A 98 -2.29 -7.81 -5.89
C GLY A 98 -1.73 -8.12 -4.50
N ILE A 99 -2.48 -7.79 -3.46
CA ILE A 99 -2.12 -8.22 -2.10
C ILE A 99 -2.35 -9.73 -2.09
N PRO A 100 -1.36 -10.56 -1.73
CA PRO A 100 -1.54 -12.00 -1.70
C PRO A 100 -2.76 -12.39 -0.87
N GLY A 101 -3.74 -13.04 -1.51
CA GLY A 101 -4.99 -13.45 -0.86
C GLY A 101 -6.15 -12.45 -0.93
N THR A 102 -6.00 -11.30 -1.61
CA THR A 102 -7.10 -10.33 -1.82
C THR A 102 -7.20 -9.95 -3.30
N ASP A 103 -8.33 -10.28 -3.93
CA ASP A 103 -8.65 -9.77 -5.27
C ASP A 103 -9.04 -8.29 -5.15
N VAL A 104 -8.10 -7.40 -5.49
CA VAL A 104 -8.41 -5.98 -5.66
C VAL A 104 -8.79 -5.77 -7.13
N GLU A 105 -10.00 -5.30 -7.38
CA GLU A 105 -10.51 -5.11 -8.74
C GLU A 105 -9.60 -4.13 -9.51
N GLY A 106 -8.95 -4.63 -10.57
CA GLY A 106 -7.95 -3.91 -11.35
C GLY A 106 -6.49 -4.18 -10.99
N ALA A 107 -6.18 -5.13 -10.11
CA ALA A 107 -4.81 -5.49 -9.74
C ALA A 107 -3.98 -6.10 -10.89
N ASP A 108 -3.43 -5.27 -11.77
CA ASP A 108 -2.64 -5.71 -12.94
C ASP A 108 -1.12 -5.79 -12.68
N GLN A 109 -0.65 -5.48 -11.45
CA GLN A 109 0.78 -5.44 -11.14
C GLN A 109 1.19 -6.43 -10.06
N PRO A 110 2.37 -7.08 -10.20
CA PRO A 110 2.89 -7.99 -9.19
C PRO A 110 3.14 -7.27 -7.87
N PHE A 111 3.01 -8.01 -6.78
CA PHE A 111 3.31 -7.47 -5.45
C PHE A 111 4.77 -7.00 -5.42
N PRO A 112 5.04 -5.77 -4.95
CA PRO A 112 6.30 -5.09 -5.22
C PRO A 112 7.35 -5.37 -4.13
N LEU A 113 7.14 -6.41 -3.32
CA LEU A 113 8.06 -6.89 -2.29
C LEU A 113 8.54 -8.29 -2.68
N ASP A 114 9.82 -8.56 -2.47
CA ASP A 114 10.40 -9.87 -2.68
C ASP A 114 10.00 -10.77 -1.51
N LEU A 115 8.96 -11.57 -1.70
CA LEU A 115 8.36 -12.43 -0.67
C LEU A 115 9.05 -13.79 -0.59
N SER A 116 10.37 -13.78 -0.44
CA SER A 116 11.12 -15.02 -0.22
C SER A 116 10.96 -15.52 1.24
N GLY A 117 10.99 -16.83 1.44
CA GLY A 117 11.02 -17.43 2.78
C GLY A 117 9.75 -17.26 3.61
N ALA A 118 9.92 -17.00 4.91
CA ALA A 118 8.83 -16.91 5.88
C ALA A 118 7.90 -15.70 5.66
N GLN A 119 8.42 -14.65 5.02
CA GLN A 119 7.70 -13.39 4.76
C GLN A 119 6.42 -13.60 3.93
N GLY A 120 6.47 -14.49 2.92
CA GLY A 120 5.30 -14.78 2.08
C GLY A 120 4.16 -15.46 2.85
N MET A 121 4.48 -16.36 3.78
CA MET A 121 3.48 -17.01 4.63
C MET A 121 2.87 -16.02 5.63
N VAL A 122 3.71 -15.24 6.31
CA VAL A 122 3.26 -14.21 7.28
C VAL A 122 2.34 -13.20 6.60
N LEU A 123 2.71 -12.73 5.41
CA LEU A 123 1.89 -11.81 4.63
C LEU A 123 0.54 -12.42 4.26
N THR A 124 0.51 -13.67 3.80
CA THR A 124 -0.73 -14.37 3.43
C THR A 124 -1.64 -14.57 4.63
N GLN A 125 -1.09 -14.95 5.79
CA GLN A 125 -1.87 -15.12 7.01
C GLN A 125 -2.41 -13.80 7.55
N ALA A 126 -1.58 -12.74 7.55
CA ALA A 126 -2.01 -11.41 7.94
C ALA A 126 -3.09 -10.87 6.99
N ALA A 127 -2.91 -11.01 5.67
CA ALA A 127 -3.93 -10.60 4.69
C ALA A 127 -5.26 -11.35 4.92
N THR A 128 -5.22 -12.67 5.09
CA THR A 128 -6.42 -13.47 5.36
C THR A 128 -7.14 -13.03 6.64
N ARG A 129 -6.39 -12.65 7.68
CA ARG A 129 -6.95 -12.29 8.99
C ARG A 129 -7.50 -10.85 9.05
N TYR A 130 -6.85 -9.92 8.37
CA TYR A 130 -7.12 -8.48 8.51
C TYR A 130 -7.80 -7.86 7.28
N LEU A 131 -7.73 -8.52 6.11
CA LEU A 131 -8.35 -8.07 4.86
C LEU A 131 -9.44 -9.00 4.32
N GLY A 132 -9.53 -10.24 4.84
CA GLY A 132 -10.53 -11.25 4.48
C GLY A 132 -11.91 -11.04 5.07
#